data_AF-A0A1G7PSK9-F1
#
_entry.id   AF-A0A1G7PSK9-F1
#
_cell.length_a   1.000
_cell.length_b   1.000
_cell.length_c   1.000
_cell.angle_alpha   90.00
_cell.angle_beta   90.00
_cell.angle_gamma   90.00
#
_symmetry.space_group_name_H-M   'P 1'
#
loop_
_entity.id
_entity.type
_entity.pdbx_description
1 polymer ?
#
loop_
_entity_poly.entity_id
_entity_poly.type
_entity_poly.pdbx_seq_one_letter_code
_entity_poly.pdbx_strand_id
1 'polypeptide(L)'
;MRIDQLRERSEPGVISATTLRALGVPDPWRKCCPGGPWQRMHAGVVLLHNGPPAHDQHLTAALLRAGPGAAVTGAEACRYGTKLVRDVPKELGRAEPVAERGARRLSRRIRPPVRIVG
;
A
#
# COMPACT_ATOMS: atom_id res chain seq x y z
N MET A 1 17.27 -9.04 -14.80
CA MET A 1 15.87 -8.60 -14.61
C MET A 1 15.69 -7.23 -15.23
N ARG A 2 14.80 -7.07 -16.22
CA ARG A 2 14.45 -5.75 -16.76
C ARG A 2 13.48 -5.05 -15.81
N ILE A 3 13.60 -3.73 -15.66
CA ILE A 3 12.71 -2.95 -14.80
C ILE A 3 11.26 -2.97 -15.32
N ASP A 4 11.07 -3.09 -16.63
CA ASP A 4 9.76 -3.11 -17.28
C ASP A 4 8.89 -4.29 -16.81
N GLN A 5 9.50 -5.47 -16.65
CA GLN A 5 8.81 -6.66 -16.12
C GLN A 5 8.34 -6.48 -14.67
N LEU A 6 9.05 -5.67 -13.88
CA LEU A 6 8.64 -5.34 -12.52
C LEU A 6 7.50 -4.31 -12.54
N ARG A 7 7.51 -3.38 -13.49
CA ARG A 7 6.44 -2.38 -13.68
C ARG A 7 5.14 -3.02 -14.12
N GLU A 8 5.19 -3.98 -15.04
CA GLU A 8 4.02 -4.77 -15.49
C GLU A 8 3.33 -5.53 -14.35
N ARG A 9 4.06 -5.87 -13.29
CA ARG A 9 3.56 -6.60 -12.11
C ARG A 9 3.29 -5.68 -10.91
N SER A 10 3.44 -4.37 -11.09
CA SER A 10 3.26 -3.36 -10.06
C SER A 10 1.97 -2.59 -10.28
N GLU A 11 1.35 -2.17 -9.19
CA GLU A 11 0.18 -1.28 -9.22
C GLU A 11 0.65 0.13 -8.85
N PRO A 12 0.34 1.12 -9.70
CA PRO A 12 1.18 2.30 -10.01
C PRO A 12 2.63 2.30 -9.50
N GLY A 13 3.43 1.28 -9.84
CA GLY A 13 4.84 1.20 -9.43
C GLY A 13 5.08 0.66 -8.00
N VAL A 14 4.01 0.34 -7.27
CA VAL A 14 4.04 -0.29 -5.94
C VAL A 14 3.95 -1.80 -6.10
N ILE A 15 4.83 -2.52 -5.42
CA ILE A 15 4.94 -3.98 -5.53
C ILE A 15 5.33 -4.61 -4.19
N SER A 16 4.84 -5.82 -3.93
CA SER A 16 5.21 -6.55 -2.72
C SER A 16 6.63 -7.13 -2.81
N ALA A 17 7.33 -7.18 -1.68
CA ALA A 17 8.64 -7.82 -1.59
C ALA A 17 8.56 -9.33 -1.88
N THR A 18 7.41 -9.96 -1.64
CA THR A 18 7.17 -11.37 -1.98
C THR A 18 7.07 -11.54 -3.50
N THR A 19 6.33 -10.66 -4.19
CA THR A 19 6.25 -10.64 -5.66
C THR A 19 7.61 -10.36 -6.28
N LEU A 20 8.37 -9.40 -5.74
CA LEU A 20 9.74 -9.12 -6.19
C LEU A 20 10.65 -10.35 -6.08
N ARG A 21 10.56 -11.09 -4.97
CA ARG A 21 11.30 -12.35 -4.78
C ARG A 21 10.87 -13.43 -5.76
N ALA A 22 9.57 -13.60 -5.97
CA ALA A 22 9.03 -14.57 -6.95
C ALA A 22 9.44 -14.24 -8.39
N LEU A 23 9.61 -12.95 -8.72
CA LEU A 23 10.11 -12.51 -10.02
C LEU A 23 11.63 -12.72 -10.16
N GLY A 24 12.36 -12.98 -9.06
CA GLY A 24 13.81 -13.22 -9.06
C GLY A 24 14.65 -12.06 -8.51
N VAL A 25 14.06 -11.15 -7.73
CA VAL A 25 14.78 -10.13 -6.95
C VAL A 25 14.91 -10.61 -5.50
N PRO A 26 16.01 -11.29 -5.12
CA PRO A 26 16.12 -11.96 -3.81
C PRO A 26 16.16 -10.97 -2.64
N ASP A 27 16.83 -9.84 -2.80
CA ASP A 27 16.98 -8.81 -1.78
C ASP A 27 16.60 -7.42 -2.34
N PRO A 28 15.30 -7.06 -2.30
CA PRO A 28 14.84 -5.77 -2.81
C PRO A 28 15.33 -4.60 -1.96
N TRP A 29 15.76 -4.83 -0.71
CA TRP A 29 16.14 -3.77 0.22
C TRP A 29 17.44 -3.07 -0.17
N ARG A 30 18.36 -3.78 -0.85
CA ARG A 30 19.57 -3.18 -1.43
C ARG A 30 19.29 -2.05 -2.41
N LYS A 31 18.14 -2.06 -3.07
CA LYS A 31 17.73 -1.00 -4.01
C LYS A 31 16.99 0.15 -3.33
N CYS A 32 16.58 -0.03 -2.07
CA CYS A 32 15.89 0.97 -1.25
C CYS A 32 16.82 1.77 -0.34
N CYS A 33 18.14 1.69 -0.54
CA CYS A 33 19.11 2.52 0.18
C CYS A 33 18.86 4.03 -0.08
N PRO A 34 19.30 4.94 0.81
CA PRO A 34 19.23 6.37 0.55
C PRO A 34 19.84 6.74 -0.81
N GLY A 35 19.09 7.46 -1.65
CA GLY A 35 19.49 7.81 -3.02
C GLY A 35 19.40 6.65 -4.03
N GLY A 36 18.97 5.46 -3.60
CA GLY A 36 18.73 4.31 -4.45
C GLY A 36 17.56 4.53 -5.43
N PRO A 37 17.41 3.66 -6.44
CA PRO A 37 16.37 3.82 -7.46
C PRO A 37 14.97 3.57 -6.91
N TRP A 38 14.83 2.86 -5.79
CA TRP A 38 13.55 2.46 -5.20
C TRP A 38 13.43 3.00 -3.78
N GLN A 39 12.21 3.00 -3.26
CA GLN A 39 11.94 3.39 -1.88
C GLN A 39 11.08 2.36 -1.14
N ARG A 40 11.26 2.27 0.17
CA ARG A 40 10.48 1.38 1.04
C ARG A 40 9.25 2.12 1.57
N MET A 41 8.06 1.61 1.27
CA MET A 41 6.79 2.19 1.72
C MET A 41 6.36 1.60 3.07
N HIS A 42 6.32 0.26 3.16
CA HIS A 42 5.96 -0.49 4.37
C HIS A 42 6.85 -1.74 4.55
N ALA A 43 6.70 -2.45 5.67
CA ALA A 43 7.29 -3.77 5.83
C ALA A 43 6.74 -4.72 4.74
N GLY A 44 7.60 -5.08 3.79
CA GLY A 44 7.23 -5.96 2.67
C GLY A 44 6.62 -5.27 1.44
N VAL A 45 6.64 -3.94 1.35
CA VAL A 45 6.14 -3.19 0.18
C VAL A 45 7.17 -2.18 -0.31
N VAL A 46 7.41 -2.16 -1.61
CA VAL A 46 8.44 -1.37 -2.30
C VAL A 46 7.79 -0.54 -3.41
N LEU A 47 8.27 0.69 -3.59
CA LEU A 47 7.93 1.55 -4.71
C LEU A 47 9.13 1.65 -5.66
N LEU A 48 8.91 1.36 -6.93
CA LEU A 48 9.92 1.18 -7.99
C LEU A 48 10.51 2.49 -8.54
N HIS A 49 10.36 3.60 -7.82
CA HIS A 49 11.03 4.88 -8.09
C HIS A 49 11.35 5.58 -6.76
N ASN A 50 12.20 6.59 -6.80
CA ASN A 50 12.65 7.36 -5.63
C ASN A 50 12.09 8.79 -5.54
N GLY A 51 11.29 9.22 -6.53
CA GLY A 51 10.53 10.48 -6.45
C GLY A 51 9.44 10.45 -5.37
N PRO A 52 8.87 11.62 -4.97
CA PRO A 52 7.82 11.70 -3.97
C PRO A 52 6.65 10.76 -4.29
N PRO A 53 6.21 9.91 -3.35
CA PRO A 53 5.08 9.01 -3.57
C PRO A 53 3.77 9.80 -3.70
N ALA A 54 2.96 9.44 -4.68
CA ALA A 54 1.62 9.97 -4.87
C ALA A 54 0.62 9.33 -3.89
N HIS A 55 -0.53 9.97 -3.70
CA HIS A 55 -1.54 9.55 -2.72
C HIS A 55 -2.12 8.15 -3.01
N ASP A 56 -2.36 7.85 -4.29
CA ASP A 56 -2.78 6.54 -4.78
C ASP A 56 -1.74 5.45 -4.51
N GLN A 57 -0.45 5.77 -4.61
CA GLN A 57 0.64 4.85 -4.27
C GLN A 57 0.69 4.56 -2.77
N HIS A 58 0.41 5.55 -1.92
CA HIS A 58 0.26 5.32 -0.48
C HIS A 58 -0.91 4.39 -0.16
N LEU A 59 -2.08 4.61 -0.77
CA LEU A 59 -3.25 3.75 -0.59
C LEU A 59 -2.98 2.32 -1.07
N THR A 60 -2.40 2.19 -2.26
CA THR A 60 -2.03 0.90 -2.85
C THR A 60 -1.04 0.16 -1.96
N ALA A 61 -0.04 0.85 -1.42
CA ALA A 61 0.93 0.28 -0.49
C ALA A 61 0.28 -0.20 0.81
N ALA A 62 -0.67 0.57 1.36
CA ALA A 62 -1.42 0.20 2.56
C ALA A 62 -2.27 -1.05 2.33
N LEU A 63 -2.97 -1.14 1.19
CA LEU A 63 -3.75 -2.32 0.81
C LEU A 63 -2.88 -3.54 0.59
N LEU A 64 -1.75 -3.40 -0.11
CA LEU A 64 -0.76 -4.47 -0.27
C LEU A 64 -0.24 -4.98 1.07
N ARG A 65 -0.02 -4.08 2.02
CA ARG A 65 0.43 -4.43 3.38
C ARG A 65 -0.67 -5.13 4.20
N ALA A 66 -1.92 -4.71 4.04
CA ALA A 66 -3.09 -5.25 4.75
C ALA A 66 -3.49 -6.64 4.23
N GLY A 67 -3.29 -6.91 2.94
CA GLY A 67 -3.49 -8.22 2.32
C GLY A 67 -4.83 -8.38 1.60
N PRO A 68 -5.16 -9.60 1.15
CA PRO A 68 -6.43 -9.90 0.48
C PRO A 68 -7.65 -9.57 1.35
N GLY A 69 -8.74 -9.10 0.75
CA GLY A 69 -9.95 -8.69 1.47
C GLY A 69 -9.85 -7.36 2.23
N ALA A 70 -8.70 -6.69 2.17
CA ALA A 70 -8.59 -5.32 2.64
C ALA A 70 -9.31 -4.36 1.68
N ALA A 71 -10.07 -3.43 2.26
CA ALA A 71 -10.78 -2.40 1.55
C ALA A 71 -10.55 -1.03 2.20
N VAL A 72 -10.47 0.00 1.38
CA VAL A 72 -10.48 1.39 1.84
C VAL A 72 -11.90 1.77 2.26
N THR A 73 -12.04 2.49 3.38
CA THR A 73 -13.33 2.92 3.93
C THR A 73 -13.39 4.44 4.12
N GLY A 74 -14.58 4.98 4.38
CA GLY A 74 -14.78 6.41 4.69
C GLY A 74 -14.58 7.34 3.49
N ALA A 75 -14.04 8.54 3.72
CA ALA A 75 -13.87 9.56 2.68
C ALA A 75 -13.02 9.09 1.49
N GLU A 76 -12.03 8.22 1.75
CA GLU A 76 -11.18 7.64 0.71
C GLU A 76 -11.96 6.64 -0.16
N ALA A 77 -12.92 5.90 0.40
CA ALA A 77 -13.81 5.05 -0.39
C ALA A 77 -14.69 5.89 -1.32
N CYS A 78 -15.18 7.05 -0.87
CA CYS A 78 -15.96 7.96 -1.71
C CYS A 78 -15.15 8.54 -2.88
N ARG A 79 -13.85 8.82 -2.65
CA ARG A 79 -12.95 9.36 -3.68
C ARG A 79 -12.63 8.35 -4.78
N TYR A 80 -12.53 7.07 -4.44
CA TYR A 80 -12.06 6.02 -5.36
C TYR A 80 -13.16 5.03 -5.80
N GLY A 81 -14.34 5.05 -5.18
CA GLY A 81 -15.41 4.08 -5.43
C GLY A 81 -14.97 2.64 -5.14
N THR A 82 -15.47 1.68 -5.93
CA THR A 82 -15.11 0.25 -5.83
C THR A 82 -13.70 -0.08 -6.33
N LYS A 83 -12.96 0.92 -6.83
CA LYS A 83 -11.69 0.75 -7.54
C LYS A 83 -10.50 0.35 -6.65
N LEU A 84 -10.66 0.39 -5.33
CA LEU A 84 -9.61 0.09 -4.33
C LEU A 84 -9.95 -1.06 -3.39
N VAL A 85 -10.67 -2.07 -3.88
CA VAL A 85 -10.82 -3.35 -3.18
C VAL A 85 -9.77 -4.31 -3.72
N ARG A 86 -8.90 -4.86 -2.86
CA ARG A 86 -8.05 -6.00 -3.28
C ARG A 86 -8.96 -7.23 -3.39
N ASP A 87 -8.99 -7.83 -4.57
CA ASP A 87 -9.81 -9.02 -4.90
C ASP A 87 -10.12 -9.88 -3.68
N VAL A 88 -11.42 -9.99 -3.39
CA VAL A 88 -11.93 -10.97 -2.43
C VAL A 88 -12.00 -12.30 -3.18
N PRO A 89 -11.29 -13.36 -2.75
CA PRO A 89 -11.49 -14.68 -3.32
C PRO A 89 -12.99 -15.01 -3.23
N LYS A 90 -13.61 -15.39 -4.35
CA LYS A 90 -15.07 -15.60 -4.48
C LYS A 90 -15.63 -16.73 -3.60
N GLU A 91 -14.82 -17.36 -2.76
CA GLU A 91 -15.21 -18.49 -1.92
C GLU A 91 -15.32 -18.16 -0.44
N LEU A 92 -15.08 -16.92 -0.03
CA LEU A 92 -15.30 -16.52 1.36
C LEU A 92 -16.77 -16.14 1.57
N GLY A 93 -17.60 -17.15 1.85
CA GLY A 93 -18.91 -16.96 2.44
C GLY A 93 -18.82 -16.02 3.64
N ARG A 94 -19.63 -14.96 3.62
CA ARG A 94 -19.83 -13.99 4.71
C ARG A 94 -18.50 -13.48 5.31
N ALA A 95 -17.85 -12.55 4.60
CA ALA A 95 -16.70 -11.83 5.14
C ALA A 95 -17.12 -11.04 6.40
N GLU A 96 -16.66 -11.48 7.56
CA GLU A 96 -16.61 -10.66 8.77
C GLU A 96 -15.81 -9.38 8.47
N PRO A 97 -16.30 -8.18 8.83
CA PRO A 97 -15.57 -6.94 8.57
C PRO A 97 -14.16 -6.99 9.19
N VAL A 98 -13.13 -6.80 8.38
CA VAL A 98 -11.74 -6.54 8.83
C VAL A 98 -11.64 -5.13 9.42
N ALA A 99 -12.58 -4.75 10.29
CA ALA A 99 -12.63 -3.44 10.93
C ALA A 99 -11.92 -3.41 12.30
N GLU A 100 -11.62 -4.55 12.94
CA GLU A 100 -11.26 -4.50 14.37
C GLU A 100 -9.80 -4.82 14.74
N ARG A 101 -9.00 -5.48 13.90
CA ARG A 101 -7.65 -5.91 14.34
C ARG A 101 -6.62 -4.77 14.49
N GLY A 102 -6.87 -3.58 13.94
CA GLY A 102 -5.92 -2.46 13.97
C GLY A 102 -6.37 -1.20 14.72
N ALA A 103 -7.68 -1.02 14.93
CA ALA A 103 -8.23 0.24 15.46
C ALA A 103 -7.80 0.53 16.91
N ARG A 104 -7.48 -0.49 17.71
CA ARG A 104 -7.07 -0.31 19.12
C ARG A 104 -5.65 0.27 19.30
N ARG A 105 -4.82 0.35 18.25
CA ARG A 105 -3.44 0.87 18.36
C ARG A 105 -3.26 2.29 17.78
N LEU A 106 -4.25 2.84 17.08
CA LEU A 106 -4.17 4.16 16.45
C LEU A 106 -5.02 5.25 17.13
N SER A 107 -5.48 5.05 18.36
CA SER A 107 -6.27 6.04 19.10
C SER A 107 -5.44 7.01 19.95
N ARG A 108 -4.19 7.30 19.58
CA ARG A 108 -3.41 8.40 20.20
C ARG A 108 -2.61 9.15 19.12
N ARG A 109 -2.92 10.44 18.98
CA ARG A 109 -2.34 11.46 18.06
C ARG A 109 -2.95 11.54 16.67
N ILE A 110 -4.23 11.91 16.61
CA ILE A 110 -4.62 12.97 15.68
C ILE A 110 -4.70 14.24 16.54
N ARG A 111 -3.67 15.11 16.46
CA ARG A 111 -3.82 16.48 16.95
C ARG A 111 -4.72 17.22 15.95
N PRO A 112 -5.78 17.92 16.37
CA PRO A 112 -6.50 18.80 15.45
C PRO A 112 -5.56 19.95 15.01
N PRO A 113 -5.56 20.37 13.73
CA PRO A 113 -4.91 21.61 13.35
C PRO A 113 -5.69 22.80 13.93
N VAL A 114 -4.89 23.79 14.30
CA VAL A 114 -5.20 25.01 15.04
C VAL A 114 -6.22 25.89 14.30
N ARG A 115 -7.11 26.54 15.07
CA ARG A 115 -7.95 27.66 14.61
C ARG A 115 -7.08 28.73 13.94
N ILE A 116 -7.43 29.14 12.73
CA ILE A 116 -7.10 30.48 12.26
C ILE A 116 -8.41 31.27 12.27
N VAL A 117 -8.49 32.21 13.20
CA VAL A 117 -9.40 33.36 13.18
C VAL A 117 -8.56 34.52 12.65
N GLY A 118 -9.11 35.25 11.69
CA GLY A 118 -8.63 36.50 11.13
C GLY A 118 -9.69 37.02 10.17
#